data_AF-E9J5B0-F1
#
_entry.id   AF-E9J5B0-F1
#
_cell.length_a   1.000
_cell.length_b   1.000
_cell.length_c   1.000
_cell.angle_alpha   90.00
_cell.angle_beta   90.00
_cell.angle_gamma   90.00
#
_symmetry.space_group_name_H-M   'P 1'
#
loop_
_entity.id
_entity.type
_entity.pdbx_description
1 polymer ?
#
loop_
_entity_poly.entity_id
_entity_poly.type
_entity_poly.pdbx_seq_one_letter_code
_entity_poly.pdbx_strand_id
1 'polypeptide(L)'
;MLDMILEDFMKKAHSFSDYYNLNNFCNEAELWYILWRDKNIKKEELKELELIEVLKEAKTFFPATMHALLISLALPCTTSTIERSFSTL
;
A
#
# COMPACT_ATOMS: atom_id res chain seq x y z
N MET A 1 1.30 1.30 -9.41
CA MET A 1 2.65 1.64 -8.92
C MET A 1 3.64 1.71 -10.07
N LEU A 2 3.82 0.65 -10.85
CA LEU A 2 4.85 0.56 -11.89
C LEU A 2 4.69 1.53 -13.08
N ASP A 3 3.46 1.92 -13.41
CA ASP A 3 3.18 2.89 -14.50
C ASP A 3 3.12 4.36 -14.01
N MET A 4 3.34 4.63 -12.71
CA MET A 4 3.23 5.97 -12.11
C MET A 4 4.61 6.61 -11.98
N ILE A 5 4.71 7.94 -12.12
CA ILE A 5 5.97 8.67 -11.90
C ILE A 5 6.21 8.80 -10.39
N LEU A 6 7.48 8.76 -9.96
CA LEU A 6 7.87 8.86 -8.54
C LEU A 6 7.23 10.06 -7.83
N GLU A 7 7.22 11.23 -8.47
CA GLU A 7 6.66 12.45 -7.88
C GLU A 7 5.15 12.31 -7.56
N ASP A 8 4.39 11.71 -8.46
CA ASP A 8 2.95 11.47 -8.26
C ASP A 8 2.70 10.41 -7.19
N PHE A 9 3.56 9.38 -7.13
CA PHE A 9 3.51 8.38 -6.08
C PHE A 9 3.78 9.03 -4.71
N MET A 10 4.81 9.86 -4.60
CA MET A 10 5.17 10.53 -3.36
C MET A 10 4.11 11.52 -2.90
N LYS A 11 3.46 12.26 -3.80
CA LYS A 11 2.31 13.13 -3.45
C LYS A 11 1.19 12.32 -2.79
N LYS A 12 0.87 11.13 -3.31
CA LYS A 12 -0.15 10.24 -2.73
C LYS A 12 0.33 9.64 -1.41
N ALA A 13 1.60 9.24 -1.33
CA ALA A 13 2.19 8.71 -0.11
C ALA A 13 2.15 9.74 1.02
N HIS A 14 2.48 11.00 0.74
CA HIS A 14 2.35 12.11 1.69
C HIS A 14 0.90 12.29 2.15
N SER A 15 -0.05 12.39 1.22
CA SER A 15 -1.47 12.52 1.57
C SER A 15 -1.97 11.37 2.44
N PHE A 16 -1.54 10.14 2.15
CA PHE A 16 -1.86 8.96 2.94
C PHE A 16 -1.19 9.00 4.33
N SER A 17 0.07 9.41 4.38
CA SER A 17 0.86 9.56 5.61
C SER A 17 0.23 10.57 6.55
N ASP A 18 -0.22 11.71 6.02
CA ASP A 18 -0.84 12.79 6.77
C ASP A 18 -2.21 12.36 7.32
N TYR A 19 -2.99 11.61 6.52
CA TYR A 19 -4.31 11.12 6.95
C TYR A 19 -4.24 10.08 8.06
N TYR A 20 -3.34 9.10 7.94
CA TYR A 20 -3.18 8.01 8.92
C TYR A 20 -2.12 8.31 9.99
N ASN A 21 -1.50 9.48 9.95
CA ASN A 21 -0.43 9.92 10.84
C ASN A 21 0.71 8.89 10.96
N LEU A 22 1.24 8.45 9.82
CA LEU A 22 2.29 7.44 9.76
C LEU A 22 3.68 8.08 9.84
N ASN A 23 4.40 7.82 10.92
CA ASN A 23 5.78 8.28 11.06
C ASN A 23 6.72 7.51 10.13
N ASN A 24 7.67 8.23 9.51
CA ASN A 24 8.72 7.69 8.63
C ASN A 24 8.23 6.93 7.39
N PHE A 25 6.93 6.92 7.10
CA PHE A 25 6.37 6.20 5.96
C PHE A 25 6.87 6.76 4.62
N CYS A 26 6.97 8.08 4.45
CA CYS A 26 7.38 8.67 3.17
C CYS A 26 8.77 8.20 2.72
N ASN A 27 9.74 8.15 3.65
CA ASN A 27 11.10 7.72 3.35
C ASN A 27 11.14 6.23 2.99
N GLU A 28 10.40 5.39 3.72
CA GLU A 28 10.30 3.96 3.40
C GLU A 28 9.54 3.73 2.09
N ALA A 29 8.50 4.51 1.81
CA ALA A 29 7.70 4.40 0.60
C ALA A 29 8.51 4.73 -0.66
N GLU A 30 9.40 5.73 -0.59
CA GLU A 30 10.32 6.05 -1.69
C GLU A 30 11.27 4.87 -1.99
N LEU A 31 11.92 4.33 -0.95
CA LEU A 31 12.83 3.18 -1.08
C LEU A 31 12.08 1.93 -1.59
N TRP A 32 10.88 1.69 -1.07
CA TRP A 32 10.00 0.63 -1.53
C TRP A 32 9.67 0.80 -3.01
N TYR A 33 9.27 1.99 -3.44
CA TYR A 33 8.98 2.28 -4.85
C TYR A 33 10.18 1.98 -5.75
N ILE A 34 11.39 2.42 -5.37
CA ILE A 34 12.61 2.18 -6.13
C ILE A 34 12.91 0.67 -6.21
N LEU A 35 12.83 -0.05 -5.09
CA LEU A 35 13.07 -1.49 -5.03
C LEU A 35 12.12 -2.26 -5.96
N TRP A 36 10.84 -1.92 -5.97
CA TRP A 36 9.85 -2.58 -6.84
C TRP A 36 10.01 -2.20 -8.32
N ARG A 37 10.50 -0.99 -8.60
CA ARG A 37 10.88 -0.57 -9.96
C ARG A 37 12.09 -1.34 -10.48
N ASP A 38 13.13 -1.50 -9.64
CA ASP A 38 14.37 -2.16 -10.02
C ASP A 38 14.20 -3.67 -10.22
N LYS A 39 13.28 -4.29 -9.46
CA LYS A 39 12.91 -5.69 -9.67
C LYS A 39 12.31 -5.98 -11.04
N ASN A 40 11.84 -4.94 -11.75
CA ASN A 40 11.32 -5.00 -13.13
C ASN A 40 10.37 -6.19 -13.39
N ILE A 41 9.51 -6.46 -12.41
CA ILE A 41 8.56 -7.58 -12.43
C ILE A 41 7.59 -7.38 -13.59
N LYS A 42 7.41 -8.42 -14.40
CA LYS A 42 6.47 -8.35 -15.53
C LYS A 42 5.03 -8.25 -15.01
N LYS A 43 4.13 -7.66 -15.79
CA LYS A 43 2.72 -7.49 -15.38
C LYS A 43 2.03 -8.83 -15.11
N GLU A 44 2.48 -9.89 -15.77
CA GLU A 44 2.01 -11.26 -15.58
C GLU A 44 2.47 -11.82 -14.23
N GLU A 45 3.74 -11.65 -13.88
CA GLU A 45 4.32 -12.07 -12.59
C GLU A 45 3.71 -11.29 -11.41
N LEU A 46 3.36 -10.02 -11.61
CA LEU A 46 2.66 -9.22 -10.59
C LEU A 46 1.26 -9.76 -10.27
N LYS A 47 0.58 -10.40 -11.23
CA LYS A 47 -0.76 -11.00 -11.02
C LYS A 47 -0.68 -12.31 -10.26
N GLU A 48 0.41 -13.05 -10.41
CA GLU A 48 0.65 -14.30 -9.71
C GLU A 48 1.19 -14.09 -8.30
N LEU A 49 1.71 -12.88 -8.01
CA LEU A 49 2.26 -12.53 -6.71
C LEU A 49 1.19 -12.57 -5.62
N GLU A 50 1.40 -13.43 -4.62
CA GLU A 50 0.50 -13.48 -3.50
C GLU A 50 0.74 -12.28 -2.57
N LEU A 51 -0.35 -11.69 -2.07
CA LEU A 51 -0.30 -10.58 -1.13
C LEU A 51 0.54 -10.93 0.12
N ILE A 52 0.51 -12.18 0.57
CA ILE A 52 1.30 -12.65 1.71
C ILE A 52 2.80 -12.51 1.45
N GLU A 53 3.25 -12.70 0.21
CA GLU A 53 4.66 -12.55 -0.17
C GLU A 53 5.11 -11.09 -0.11
N VAL A 54 4.25 -10.17 -0.58
CA VAL A 54 4.47 -8.72 -0.47
C VAL A 54 4.60 -8.30 0.99
N LEU A 55 3.72 -8.81 1.85
CA LEU A 55 3.75 -8.51 3.29
C LEU A 55 5.00 -9.08 3.97
N LYS A 56 5.43 -10.29 3.60
CA LYS A 56 6.67 -10.89 4.12
C LYS A 56 7.90 -10.06 3.75
N GLU A 57 7.94 -9.54 2.53
CA GLU A 57 9.03 -8.70 2.07
C GLU A 57 9.06 -7.34 2.79
N ALA A 58 7.89 -6.70 2.96
CA ALA A 58 7.79 -5.45 3.70
C ALA A 58 8.13 -5.62 5.20
N LYS A 59 7.72 -6.73 5.81
CA LYS A 59 7.88 -6.98 7.26
C LYS A 59 9.33 -6.90 7.75
N THR A 60 10.30 -7.25 6.91
CA THR A 60 11.70 -7.38 7.34
C THR A 60 12.44 -6.04 7.33
N PHE A 61 12.20 -5.19 6.33
CA PHE A 61 12.99 -3.97 6.10
C PHE A 61 12.17 -2.68 6.05
N PHE A 62 10.83 -2.78 5.96
CA PHE A 62 9.93 -1.63 5.75
C PHE A 62 8.72 -1.68 6.71
N PRO A 63 8.93 -1.48 8.02
CA PRO A 63 7.86 -1.57 9.02
C PRO A 63 6.75 -0.53 8.84
N ALA A 64 7.06 0.69 8.42
CA ALA A 64 6.07 1.72 8.15
C ALA A 64 5.30 1.41 6.86
N THR A 65 5.97 0.91 5.81
CA THR A 65 5.28 0.43 4.60
C THR A 65 4.38 -0.77 4.90
N MET A 66 4.82 -1.70 5.75
CA MET A 66 4.02 -2.83 6.21
C MET A 66 2.75 -2.34 6.93
N HIS A 67 2.86 -1.34 7.80
CA HIS A 67 1.70 -0.74 8.45
C HIS A 67 0.74 -0.12 7.44
N ALA A 68 1.25 0.64 6.47
CA ALA A 68 0.44 1.22 5.40
C ALA A 68 -0.29 0.15 4.55
N LEU A 69 0.38 -0.97 4.26
CA LEU A 69 -0.21 -2.12 3.56
C LEU A 69 -1.34 -2.75 4.38
N LEU A 70 -1.13 -2.93 5.69
CA LEU A 70 -2.16 -3.47 6.58
C LEU A 70 -3.38 -2.55 6.67
N ILE A 71 -3.18 -1.24 6.78
CA ILE A 71 -4.27 -0.26 6.72
C ILE A 71 -5.02 -0.39 5.40
N SER A 72 -4.29 -0.46 4.28
CA SER A 72 -4.89 -0.59 2.95
C SER A 72 -5.71 -1.87 2.81
N LEU A 73 -5.30 -2.96 3.46
CA LEU A 73 -6.02 -4.23 3.48
C LEU A 73 -7.23 -4.23 4.39
N ALA A 74 -7.19 -3.46 5.47
CA ALA A 74 -8.30 -3.30 6.40
C ALA A 74 -9.40 -2.39 5.83
N LEU A 75 -9.11 -1.61 4.79
CA LEU A 75 -10.10 -0.78 4.12
C LEU A 75 -11.08 -1.65 3.33
N PRO A 76 -12.39 -1.57 3.63
CA PRO A 76 -13.38 -2.35 2.89
C PRO A 76 -13.40 -1.90 1.42
N CYS A 77 -13.36 -2.86 0.50
CA CYS A 77 -13.45 -2.57 -0.94
C CYS A 77 -14.81 -2.00 -1.37
N THR A 78 -15.82 -2.01 -0.49
CA THR A 78 -17.17 -1.52 -0.75
C THR A 78 -17.72 -0.71 0.44
N THR A 79 -18.38 0.41 0.15
CA THR A 79 -19.09 1.26 1.14
C THR A 79 -20.27 0.54 1.80
N SER A 80 -20.74 -0.56 1.23
CA SER A 80 -21.94 -1.29 1.65
C SER A 80 -21.75 -2.11 2.94
N THR A 81 -20.51 -2.24 3.45
CA THR A 81 -20.25 -2.88 4.75
C THR A 81 -20.93 -2.11 5.90
N ILE A 82 -21.05 -0.79 5.79
CA ILE A 82 -21.73 0.06 6.79
C ILE A 82 -23.25 0.08 6.55
N GLU A 83 -23.71 -0.01 5.29
CA GLU A 83 -25.14 0.07 4.95
C GLU A 83 -25.95 -1.08 5.57
N ARG A 84 -25.36 -2.28 5.68
CA ARG A 84 -26.04 -3.43 6.31
C ARG A 84 -26.34 -3.21 7.80
N SER A 85 -25.51 -2.41 8.49
CA SER A 85 -25.74 -2.04 9.89
C SER A 85 -26.82 -0.96 10.06
N PHE A 86 -27.08 -0.14 9.03
CA PHE A 86 -28.14 0.88 9.08
C PHE A 86 -29.50 0.37 8.58
N SER A 87 -29.55 -0.67 7.74
CA SER A 87 -30.82 -1.28 7.32
C SER A 87 -31.50 -2.16 8.39
N THR A 88 -30.90 -2.30 9.58
CA THR A 88 -31.48 -3.00 10.72
C THR A 88 -31.99 -2.07 11.84
N LEU A 89 -32.00 -0.75 11.60
CA LEU A 89 -32.63 0.25 12.47
C LEU A 89 -34.07 0.54 12.05
#